data_AF-A0AA35RRN6-F1
#
_entry.id   AF-A0AA35RRN6-F1
#
_cell.length_a   1.000
_cell.length_b   1.000
_cell.length_c   1.000
_cell.angle_alpha   90.00
_cell.angle_beta   90.00
_cell.angle_gamma   90.00
#
_symmetry.space_group_name_H-M   'P 1'
#
loop_
_entity.id
_entity.type
_entity.pdbx_description
1 polymer ?
#
loop_
_entity_poly.entity_id
_entity_poly.type
_entity_poly.pdbx_seq_one_letter_code
_entity_poly.pdbx_strand_id
1 'polypeptide(L)'
;MVFWDEVFEDVAAEFPQVETESLLVDRACMDFVRWPEDFDVVVASNLFADILSDIAAVVTGSMGLAPSANINPDKVHPSLFEPVHGAAFDIMGKGIANPIATVSAVAMMLDHLGEADAAARVDAAVARCLEERRVLTADLGGSASTSQMGDEAARLVVAG
;
A
#
# COMPACT_ATOMS: atom_id res chain seq x y z
N MET A 1 10.89 25.47 4.62
CA MET A 1 10.76 24.58 3.45
C MET A 1 10.03 25.44 2.44
N VAL A 2 10.65 25.80 1.33
CA VAL A 2 10.08 26.80 0.39
C VAL A 2 10.15 26.26 -1.03
N PHE A 3 11.28 25.61 -1.38
CA PHE A 3 11.47 25.04 -2.71
C PHE A 3 10.41 23.98 -3.11
N TRP A 4 10.04 23.06 -2.22
CA TRP A 4 9.04 22.04 -2.54
C TRP A 4 7.64 22.65 -2.72
N ASP A 5 7.33 23.72 -1.99
CA ASP A 5 6.06 24.42 -2.11
C ASP A 5 6.01 25.18 -3.44
N GLU A 6 7.09 25.87 -3.82
CA GLU A 6 7.23 26.54 -5.12
C GLU A 6 7.06 25.55 -6.29
N VAL A 7 7.75 24.40 -6.25
CA VAL A 7 7.64 23.37 -7.30
C VAL A 7 6.22 22.80 -7.36
N PHE A 8 5.57 22.59 -6.21
CA PHE A 8 4.19 22.11 -6.18
C PHE A 8 3.23 23.13 -6.80
N GLU A 9 3.36 24.41 -6.45
CA GLU A 9 2.54 25.49 -7.03
C GLU A 9 2.69 25.59 -8.55
N ASP A 10 3.93 25.49 -9.06
CA ASP A 10 4.22 25.49 -10.49
C ASP A 10 3.52 24.33 -11.22
N VAL A 11 3.62 23.11 -10.68
CA VAL A 11 2.96 21.92 -11.26
C VAL A 11 1.45 22.00 -11.12
N ALA A 12 0.92 22.44 -9.98
CA ALA A 12 -0.52 22.56 -9.74
C ALA A 12 -1.19 23.51 -10.75
N ALA A 13 -0.49 24.57 -11.17
CA ALA A 13 -0.98 25.48 -12.20
C ALA A 13 -1.21 24.80 -13.56
N GLU A 14 -0.53 23.68 -13.85
CA GLU A 14 -0.75 22.88 -15.06
C GLU A 14 -2.02 21.99 -14.97
N PHE A 15 -2.57 21.78 -13.77
CA PHE A 15 -3.71 20.89 -13.50
C PHE A 15 -4.82 21.59 -12.69
N PRO A 16 -5.43 22.68 -13.19
CA PRO A 16 -6.41 23.49 -12.44
C PRO A 16 -7.71 22.76 -12.07
N GLN A 17 -7.96 21.58 -12.64
CA GLN A 17 -9.09 20.71 -12.32
C GLN A 17 -8.88 19.86 -11.06
N VAL A 18 -7.65 19.78 -10.53
CA VAL A 18 -7.33 19.05 -9.31
C VAL A 18 -7.37 20.03 -8.14
N GLU A 19 -8.22 19.77 -7.15
CA GLU A 19 -8.26 20.56 -5.92
C GLU A 19 -7.01 20.29 -5.08
N THR A 20 -6.39 21.35 -4.53
CA THR A 20 -5.16 21.24 -3.76
C THR A 20 -5.32 21.87 -2.39
N GLU A 21 -4.82 21.21 -1.34
CA GLU A 21 -4.65 21.75 0.01
C GLU A 21 -3.23 21.45 0.50
N SER A 22 -2.65 22.36 1.29
CA SER A 22 -1.35 22.17 1.93
C SER A 22 -1.51 22.08 3.45
N LEU A 23 -0.91 21.06 4.05
CA LEU A 23 -0.93 20.81 5.49
C LEU A 23 0.49 20.74 6.03
N LEU A 24 0.68 21.25 7.25
CA LEU A 24 1.88 20.95 8.02
C LEU A 24 1.87 19.47 8.42
N VAL A 25 3.04 18.83 8.42
CA VAL A 25 3.15 17.38 8.62
C VAL A 25 2.61 16.92 9.98
N ASP A 26 2.75 17.74 11.03
CA ASP A 26 2.21 17.43 12.35
C ASP A 26 0.68 17.38 12.36
N ARG A 27 0.03 18.34 11.68
CA ARG A 27 -1.41 18.32 11.44
C ARG A 27 -1.80 17.13 10.56
N ALA A 28 -1.09 16.87 9.47
CA ALA A 28 -1.38 15.74 8.60
C ALA A 28 -1.35 14.41 9.37
N CYS A 29 -0.34 14.19 10.22
CA CYS A 29 -0.27 13.00 11.09
C CYS A 29 -1.47 12.89 12.04
N MET A 30 -1.92 14.01 12.62
CA MET A 30 -3.11 14.02 13.47
C MET A 30 -4.37 13.70 12.67
N ASP A 31 -4.53 14.30 11.49
CA ASP A 31 -5.73 14.18 10.67
C ASP A 31 -5.83 12.79 10.04
N PHE A 32 -4.71 12.14 9.65
CA PHE A 32 -4.69 10.72 9.23
C PHE A 32 -5.29 9.76 10.29
N VAL A 33 -5.15 10.08 11.57
CA VAL A 33 -5.69 9.26 12.66
C VAL A 33 -7.15 9.60 12.95
N ARG A 34 -7.53 10.87 12.81
CA ARG A 34 -8.87 11.34 13.19
C ARG A 34 -9.90 11.20 12.08
N TRP A 35 -9.48 11.50 10.85
CA TRP A 35 -10.31 11.63 9.66
C TRP A 35 -9.55 11.13 8.41
N PRO A 36 -9.09 9.85 8.39
CA PRO A 36 -8.39 9.30 7.22
C PRO A 36 -9.21 9.39 5.93
N GLU A 37 -10.54 9.38 6.02
CA GLU A 37 -11.46 9.45 4.89
C GLU A 37 -11.47 10.81 4.16
N ASP A 38 -10.93 11.87 4.76
CA ASP A 38 -10.85 13.20 4.15
C ASP A 38 -9.67 13.31 3.15
N PHE A 39 -8.77 12.32 3.12
CA PHE A 39 -7.61 12.29 2.22
C PHE A 39 -7.87 11.46 0.97
N ASP A 40 -7.40 11.97 -0.18
CA ASP A 40 -7.41 11.26 -1.46
C ASP A 40 -5.98 10.94 -1.90
N VAL A 41 -5.26 11.93 -2.45
CA VAL A 41 -3.85 11.80 -2.86
C VAL A 41 -2.96 12.69 -2.01
N VAL A 42 -1.88 12.12 -1.46
CA VAL A 42 -0.90 12.84 -0.65
C VAL A 42 0.45 12.85 -1.34
N VAL A 43 1.01 14.06 -1.54
CA VAL A 43 2.36 14.27 -2.05
C VAL A 43 3.20 14.91 -0.94
N ALA A 44 4.35 14.30 -0.63
CA ALA A 44 5.23 14.79 0.42
C ALA A 44 6.69 14.48 0.10
N SER A 45 7.61 15.17 0.79
CA SER A 45 9.03 14.84 0.73
C SER A 45 9.31 13.45 1.32
N ASN A 46 10.42 12.82 0.93
CA ASN A 46 10.77 11.44 1.29
C ASN A 46 10.48 11.07 2.76
N LEU A 47 11.05 11.80 3.73
CA LEU A 47 10.87 11.50 5.15
C LEU A 47 9.42 11.67 5.64
N PHE A 48 8.68 12.63 5.10
CA PHE A 48 7.29 12.85 5.51
C PHE A 48 6.36 11.82 4.88
N ALA A 49 6.60 11.45 3.62
CA ALA A 49 5.87 10.38 2.95
C ALA A 49 6.07 9.03 3.65
N ASP A 50 7.31 8.73 4.08
CA ASP A 50 7.65 7.52 4.86
C ASP A 50 6.78 7.44 6.13
N ILE A 51 6.79 8.49 6.95
CA ILE A 51 5.98 8.57 8.19
C ILE A 51 4.47 8.45 7.90
N LEU A 52 3.96 9.19 6.91
CA LEU A 52 2.53 9.22 6.61
C LEU A 52 2.04 7.88 6.06
N SER A 53 2.84 7.22 5.22
CA SER A 53 2.50 5.92 4.64
C SER A 53 2.39 4.82 5.69
N ASP A 54 3.28 4.82 6.69
CA ASP A 54 3.22 3.91 7.83
C ASP A 54 1.95 4.13 8.68
N ILE A 55 1.60 5.39 8.94
CA ILE A 55 0.36 5.73 9.66
C ILE A 55 -0.85 5.21 8.87
N ALA A 56 -0.88 5.42 7.55
CA ALA A 56 -1.96 4.95 6.69
C ALA A 56 -2.13 3.43 6.75
N ALA A 57 -1.02 2.69 6.69
CA ALA A 57 -1.03 1.22 6.75
C ALA A 57 -1.59 0.70 8.09
N VAL A 58 -1.25 1.36 9.21
CA VAL A 58 -1.78 0.98 10.52
C VAL A 58 -3.24 1.36 10.68
N VAL A 59 -3.65 2.57 10.24
CA VAL A 59 -5.05 3.04 10.31
C VAL A 59 -5.99 2.15 9.49
N THR A 60 -5.54 1.66 8.33
CA THR A 60 -6.31 0.75 7.48
C THR A 60 -6.38 -0.69 8.03
N GLY A 61 -5.53 -1.04 8.98
CA GLY A 61 -5.72 -2.21 9.84
C GLY A 61 -4.45 -3.02 10.15
N SER A 62 -3.43 -2.97 9.30
CA SER A 62 -2.15 -3.65 9.56
C SER A 62 -1.07 -3.22 8.55
N MET A 63 0.16 -3.09 9.03
CA MET A 63 1.36 -2.97 8.17
C MET A 63 1.46 -4.09 7.12
N GLY A 64 0.92 -5.27 7.41
CA GLY A 64 0.88 -6.42 6.50
C GLY A 64 -0.07 -6.29 5.30
N LEU A 65 -0.80 -5.17 5.20
CA LEU A 65 -1.76 -4.92 4.12
C LEU A 65 -1.29 -3.92 3.07
N ALA A 66 -0.24 -3.12 3.34
CA ALA A 66 0.15 -2.01 2.48
C ALA A 66 1.20 -2.42 1.41
N PRO A 67 0.82 -2.52 0.12
CA PRO A 67 1.78 -2.65 -0.96
C PRO A 67 2.39 -1.29 -1.33
N SER A 68 3.52 -1.30 -2.03
CA SER A 68 4.14 -0.09 -2.58
C SER A 68 4.80 -0.34 -3.93
N ALA A 69 5.05 0.76 -4.65
CA ALA A 69 5.75 0.76 -5.91
C ALA A 69 6.70 1.96 -6.02
N ASN A 70 7.97 1.68 -6.30
CA ASN A 70 8.98 2.65 -6.69
C ASN A 70 9.08 2.67 -8.21
N ILE A 71 8.39 3.62 -8.84
CA ILE A 71 8.27 3.70 -10.30
C ILE A 71 9.46 4.46 -10.89
N ASN A 72 10.06 3.91 -11.96
CA ASN A 72 10.95 4.65 -12.85
C ASN A 72 10.12 5.21 -14.03
N PRO A 73 9.77 6.51 -14.06
CA PRO A 73 8.86 7.04 -15.08
C PRO A 73 9.43 6.94 -16.49
N ASP A 74 10.75 7.08 -16.63
CA ASP A 74 11.46 7.06 -17.92
C ASP A 74 11.60 5.65 -18.52
N LYS A 75 11.34 4.60 -17.71
CA LYS A 75 11.43 3.18 -18.06
C LYS A 75 12.80 2.72 -18.58
N VAL A 76 13.86 3.47 -18.27
CA VAL A 76 15.25 3.11 -18.63
C VAL A 76 15.82 2.09 -17.65
N HIS A 77 15.30 2.07 -16.42
CA HIS A 77 15.61 1.12 -15.38
C HIS A 77 14.33 0.44 -14.86
N PRO A 78 14.42 -0.77 -14.30
CA PRO A 78 13.25 -1.45 -13.76
C PRO A 78 12.64 -0.67 -12.58
N SER A 79 11.32 -0.64 -12.52
CA SER A 79 10.56 -0.27 -11.32
C SER A 79 10.64 -1.38 -10.26
N LEU A 80 10.46 -1.04 -8.98
CA LEU A 80 10.45 -1.99 -7.86
C LEU A 80 9.07 -2.00 -7.20
N PHE A 81 8.57 -3.19 -6.87
CA PHE A 81 7.29 -3.40 -6.19
C PHE A 81 7.55 -4.24 -4.95
N GLU A 82 7.14 -3.73 -3.79
CA GLU A 82 7.47 -4.32 -2.48
C GLU A 82 6.42 -3.96 -1.42
N PRO A 83 6.27 -4.75 -0.35
CA PRO A 83 5.46 -4.33 0.79
C PRO A 83 6.11 -3.12 1.50
N VAL A 84 5.29 -2.27 2.13
CA VAL A 84 5.80 -1.13 2.92
C VAL A 84 6.53 -1.59 4.18
N HIS A 85 6.11 -2.70 4.78
CA HIS A 85 6.63 -3.15 6.07
C HIS A 85 8.09 -3.64 6.00
N GLY A 86 8.80 -3.50 7.13
CA GLY A 86 10.17 -3.99 7.27
C GLY A 86 10.30 -5.52 7.42
N ALA A 87 11.51 -5.97 7.77
CA ALA A 87 11.87 -7.39 7.84
C ALA A 87 11.24 -8.20 8.99
N ALA A 88 10.57 -7.54 9.95
CA ALA A 88 9.88 -8.16 11.08
C ALA A 88 10.73 -9.24 11.82
N PHE A 89 11.92 -8.85 12.28
CA PHE A 89 12.92 -9.76 12.87
C PHE A 89 12.39 -10.54 14.09
N ASP A 90 11.44 -9.95 14.82
CA ASP A 90 10.77 -10.56 15.97
C ASP A 90 9.91 -11.78 15.60
N ILE A 91 9.45 -11.90 14.34
CA ILE A 91 8.67 -13.04 13.83
C ILE A 91 9.38 -13.86 12.74
N MET A 92 10.61 -13.50 12.39
CA MET A 92 11.42 -14.22 11.40
C MET A 92 11.51 -15.71 11.72
N GLY A 93 11.28 -16.55 10.71
CA GLY A 93 11.34 -18.01 10.83
C GLY A 93 10.16 -18.66 11.55
N LYS A 94 9.16 -17.89 12.02
CA LYS A 94 7.99 -18.43 12.72
C LYS A 94 6.82 -18.78 11.79
N GLY A 95 6.86 -18.34 10.53
CA GLY A 95 5.80 -18.63 9.55
C GLY A 95 4.44 -18.00 9.87
N ILE A 96 4.44 -16.84 10.53
CA ILE A 96 3.22 -16.11 10.95
C ILE A 96 3.10 -14.71 10.34
N ALA A 97 4.00 -14.34 9.42
CA ALA A 97 3.93 -13.07 8.71
C ALA A 97 2.71 -13.04 7.76
N ASN A 98 2.07 -11.89 7.66
CA ASN A 98 0.98 -11.65 6.70
C ASN A 98 1.56 -11.48 5.28
N PRO A 99 1.21 -12.34 4.30
CA PRO A 99 1.75 -12.23 2.95
C PRO A 99 1.02 -11.20 2.07
N ILE A 100 -0.09 -10.62 2.51
CA ILE A 100 -1.00 -9.86 1.65
C ILE A 100 -0.34 -8.64 1.01
N ALA A 101 0.40 -7.81 1.74
CA ALA A 101 1.11 -6.67 1.17
C ALA A 101 2.04 -7.06 0.01
N THR A 102 2.73 -8.21 0.13
CA THR A 102 3.59 -8.73 -0.94
C THR A 102 2.77 -9.20 -2.14
N VAL A 103 1.65 -9.88 -1.91
CA VAL A 103 0.75 -10.34 -2.98
C VAL A 103 0.12 -9.16 -3.71
N SER A 104 -0.32 -8.12 -3.00
CA SER A 104 -0.85 -6.90 -3.60
C SER A 104 0.22 -6.10 -4.36
N ALA A 105 1.49 -6.12 -3.91
CA ALA A 105 2.58 -5.53 -4.69
C ALA A 105 2.80 -6.26 -6.04
N VAL A 106 2.53 -7.57 -6.10
CA VAL A 106 2.51 -8.32 -7.38
C VAL A 106 1.37 -7.85 -8.28
N ALA A 107 0.19 -7.53 -7.73
CA ALA A 107 -0.90 -6.96 -8.53
C ALA A 107 -0.49 -5.62 -9.17
N MET A 108 0.11 -4.71 -8.39
CA MET A 108 0.67 -3.45 -8.90
C MET A 108 1.72 -3.67 -10.00
N MET A 109 2.59 -4.67 -9.82
CA MET A 109 3.59 -5.03 -10.83
C MET A 109 2.95 -5.56 -12.12
N LEU A 110 1.94 -6.43 -12.02
CA LEU A 110 1.22 -6.97 -13.17
C LEU A 110 0.54 -5.85 -13.96
N ASP A 111 -0.12 -4.92 -13.28
CA ASP A 111 -0.74 -3.75 -13.91
C ASP A 111 0.31 -2.89 -14.64
N HIS A 112 1.45 -2.63 -13.99
CA HIS A 112 2.57 -1.90 -14.60
C HIS A 112 3.14 -2.58 -15.86
N LEU A 113 3.09 -3.92 -15.93
CA LEU A 113 3.52 -4.71 -17.08
C LEU A 113 2.46 -4.81 -18.19
N GLY A 114 1.27 -4.26 -17.98
CA GLY A 114 0.14 -4.30 -18.93
C GLY A 114 -0.74 -5.55 -18.78
N GLU A 115 -0.58 -6.33 -17.72
CA GLU A 115 -1.34 -7.54 -17.42
C GLU A 115 -2.55 -7.22 -16.52
N ALA A 116 -3.38 -6.26 -16.95
CA ALA A 116 -4.47 -5.69 -16.15
C ALA A 116 -5.50 -6.75 -15.69
N ASP A 117 -5.83 -7.73 -16.53
CA ASP A 117 -6.74 -8.83 -16.16
C ASP A 117 -6.15 -9.71 -15.05
N ALA A 118 -4.83 -9.93 -15.08
CA ALA A 118 -4.15 -10.70 -14.05
C ALA A 118 -4.07 -9.91 -12.73
N ALA A 119 -3.74 -8.62 -12.80
CA ALA A 119 -3.74 -7.72 -11.65
C ALA A 119 -5.11 -7.70 -10.95
N ALA A 120 -6.19 -7.48 -11.72
CA ALA A 120 -7.55 -7.43 -11.20
C ALA A 120 -7.97 -8.74 -10.52
N ARG A 121 -7.53 -9.91 -11.03
CA ARG A 121 -7.80 -11.21 -10.40
C ARG A 121 -7.07 -11.37 -9.06
N VAL A 122 -5.83 -10.88 -8.96
CA VAL A 122 -5.09 -10.88 -7.69
C VAL A 122 -5.75 -9.95 -6.68
N ASP A 123 -6.10 -8.73 -7.07
CA ASP A 123 -6.77 -7.78 -6.17
C ASP A 123 -8.13 -8.27 -5.69
N ALA A 124 -8.94 -8.84 -6.59
CA ALA A 124 -10.23 -9.43 -6.23
C ALA A 124 -10.06 -10.62 -5.27
N ALA A 125 -9.04 -11.44 -5.46
CA ALA A 125 -8.74 -12.56 -4.57
C ALA A 125 -8.31 -12.08 -3.17
N VAL A 126 -7.45 -11.06 -3.08
CA VAL A 126 -7.05 -10.44 -1.82
C VAL A 126 -8.26 -9.83 -1.11
N ALA A 127 -9.05 -9.01 -1.81
CA ALA A 127 -10.25 -8.38 -1.27
C ALA A 127 -11.22 -9.42 -0.71
N ARG A 128 -11.47 -10.50 -1.47
CA ARG A 128 -12.34 -11.59 -1.05
C ARG A 128 -11.77 -12.38 0.14
N CYS A 129 -10.46 -12.61 0.19
CA CYS A 129 -9.81 -13.26 1.34
C CYS A 129 -10.02 -12.46 2.63
N LEU A 130 -9.90 -11.13 2.54
CA LEU A 130 -10.08 -10.21 3.66
C LEU A 130 -11.57 -10.05 4.04
N GLU A 131 -12.49 -10.08 3.08
CA GLU A 131 -13.94 -10.01 3.31
C GLU A 131 -14.48 -11.30 3.95
N GLU A 132 -14.05 -12.48 3.48
CA GLU A 132 -14.49 -13.76 4.03
C GLU A 132 -13.97 -13.97 5.47
N ARG A 133 -12.83 -13.37 5.84
CA ARG A 133 -12.20 -13.45 7.17
C ARG A 133 -11.97 -14.87 7.70
N ARG A 134 -11.87 -15.87 6.81
CA ARG A 134 -11.74 -17.30 7.17
C ARG A 134 -10.31 -17.71 7.48
N VAL A 135 -9.34 -17.17 6.74
CA VAL A 135 -7.92 -17.52 6.86
C VAL A 135 -7.13 -16.23 7.03
N LEU A 136 -7.02 -15.77 8.29
CA LEU A 136 -6.33 -14.53 8.64
C LEU A 136 -5.13 -14.83 9.54
N THR A 137 -4.04 -14.12 9.31
CA THR A 137 -2.86 -14.09 10.20
C THR A 137 -3.14 -13.30 11.48
N ALA A 138 -2.21 -13.40 12.44
CA ALA A 138 -2.39 -12.86 13.79
C ALA A 138 -2.54 -11.32 13.85
N ASP A 139 -1.87 -10.60 12.94
CA ASP A 139 -1.97 -9.14 12.81
C ASP A 139 -3.39 -8.67 12.42
N LEU A 140 -4.17 -9.53 11.77
CA LEU A 140 -5.57 -9.27 11.43
C LEU A 140 -6.56 -9.93 12.41
N GLY A 141 -6.07 -10.43 13.55
CA GLY A 141 -6.85 -11.07 14.61
C GLY A 141 -7.17 -12.55 14.38
N GLY A 142 -6.52 -13.20 13.41
CA GLY A 142 -6.67 -14.63 13.16
C GLY A 142 -5.56 -15.49 13.77
N SER A 143 -5.46 -16.74 13.31
CA SER A 143 -4.44 -17.70 13.77
C SER A 143 -3.80 -18.50 12.63
N ALA A 144 -4.01 -18.08 11.38
CA ALA A 144 -3.44 -18.73 10.22
C ALA A 144 -1.93 -18.47 10.12
N SER A 145 -1.21 -19.42 9.54
CA SER A 145 0.18 -19.24 9.14
C SER A 145 0.29 -18.45 7.84
N THR A 146 1.49 -17.94 7.54
CA THR A 146 1.81 -17.30 6.26
C THR A 146 1.42 -18.17 5.08
N SER A 147 1.75 -19.47 5.12
CA SER A 147 1.42 -20.41 4.04
C SER A 147 -0.08 -20.61 3.90
N GLN A 148 -0.82 -20.75 5.00
CA GLN A 148 -2.27 -20.93 4.93
C GLN A 148 -2.96 -19.73 4.27
N MET A 149 -2.58 -18.50 4.64
CA MET A 149 -3.15 -17.30 4.02
C MET A 149 -2.73 -17.14 2.56
N GLY A 150 -1.47 -17.44 2.23
CA GLY A 150 -0.97 -17.42 0.85
C GLY A 150 -1.66 -18.46 -0.04
N ASP A 151 -1.86 -19.68 0.47
CA ASP A 151 -2.57 -20.76 -0.24
C ASP A 151 -4.02 -20.39 -0.50
N GLU A 152 -4.69 -19.73 0.46
CA GLU A 152 -6.07 -19.28 0.28
C GLU A 152 -6.17 -18.17 -0.76
N ALA A 153 -5.27 -17.17 -0.74
CA ALA A 153 -5.21 -16.14 -1.76
C ALA A 153 -4.99 -16.76 -3.15
N ALA A 154 -4.03 -17.69 -3.29
CA ALA A 154 -3.77 -18.39 -4.55
C ALA A 154 -4.97 -19.20 -5.04
N ARG A 155 -5.67 -19.91 -4.14
CA ARG A 155 -6.91 -20.65 -4.46
C ARG A 155 -7.99 -19.71 -5.01
N LEU A 156 -8.14 -18.52 -4.42
CA LEU A 156 -9.12 -17.52 -4.84
C LEU A 156 -8.78 -16.92 -6.21
N VAL A 157 -7.49 -16.69 -6.51
CA VAL A 157 -7.05 -16.23 -7.84
C VAL A 157 -7.44 -17.23 -8.93
N VAL A 158 -7.26 -18.54 -8.70
CA VAL A 158 -7.56 -19.58 -9.69
C VAL A 158 -9.07 -19.81 -9.86
N ALA A 159 -9.86 -19.57 -8.80
CA ALA A 159 -11.30 -19.79 -8.81
C ALA A 159 -12.12 -18.66 -9.47
N GLY A 160 -11.50 -17.49 -9.69
CA GLY A 160 -12.07 -16.34 -10.41
C GLY A 160 -11.53 -16.23 -11.83
#